data_AF-A0A6N9GTP3-F1
#
_entry.id   AF-A0A6N9GTP3-F1
#
_cell.length_a   1.000
_cell.length_b   1.000
_cell.length_c   1.000
_cell.angle_alpha   90.00
_cell.angle_beta   90.00
_cell.angle_gamma   90.00
#
_symmetry.space_group_name_H-M   'P 1'
#
loop_
_entity.id
_entity.type
_entity.pdbx_description
1 polymer ?
#
loop_
_entity_poly.entity_id
_entity_poly.type
_entity_poly.pdbx_seq_one_letter_code
_entity_poly.pdbx_strand_id
1 'polypeptide(L)'
;MHLIHRHHPVPTSAEPQASQAANRRPHRSANALWTHGTLLAVIVLTVSGCATGEPEMRDPRRLVVHSGERLAPTRERMEEIEGWFHEQLDSIVSDESFWVIHGPQEGPAYPWETLEVNEQGDTAHIYYQRPELVRSYTRYAYLHILVVQGRLDLWLPEAEGGTPYEIERAILSQVADAWLYERSIYDTRPYDLLDELVYSKENDYLDAYVLTARPDEFVDARRTWMEENPDARDAFIAWFRKAFERDPPGVRGGS
;
A
#
# COMPACT_ATOMS: atom_id res chain seq x y z
N MET A 1 -13.29 -61.09 28.74
CA MET A 1 -14.65 -60.60 28.44
C MET A 1 -14.53 -59.78 27.16
N HIS A 2 -14.84 -60.30 25.96
CA HIS A 2 -16.19 -60.40 25.36
C HIS A 2 -16.93 -59.05 25.49
N LEU A 3 -17.34 -58.32 24.45
CA LEU A 3 -17.91 -58.75 23.16
C LEU A 3 -17.80 -57.65 22.09
N ILE A 4 -17.67 -58.12 20.85
CA ILE A 4 -17.91 -57.44 19.58
C ILE A 4 -19.43 -57.48 19.28
N HIS A 5 -20.01 -56.38 18.77
CA HIS A 5 -21.20 -56.39 17.88
C HIS A 5 -21.11 -55.15 16.97
N ARG A 6 -20.69 -55.28 15.70
CA ARG A 6 -21.47 -55.60 14.46
C ARG A 6 -22.63 -54.61 14.21
N HIS A 7 -22.53 -53.76 13.18
CA HIS A 7 -23.06 -53.98 11.81
C HIS A 7 -24.58 -54.26 11.82
N HIS A 8 -25.45 -53.56 11.10
CA HIS A 8 -25.46 -53.32 9.65
C HIS A 8 -26.65 -52.39 9.25
N PRO A 9 -26.77 -52.01 7.96
CA PRO A 9 -27.53 -50.87 7.43
C PRO A 9 -28.96 -51.24 7.04
N VAL A 10 -29.76 -50.24 6.68
CA VAL A 10 -30.99 -50.44 5.89
C VAL A 10 -31.18 -49.28 4.89
N PRO A 11 -31.77 -49.57 3.70
CA PRO A 11 -31.45 -48.94 2.42
C PRO A 11 -32.69 -48.30 1.74
N THR A 12 -32.60 -48.14 0.41
CA THR A 12 -33.70 -48.19 -0.60
C THR A 12 -34.52 -46.89 -0.70
N SER A 13 -34.87 -46.32 -1.85
CA SER A 13 -34.58 -46.45 -3.28
C SER A 13 -35.47 -45.40 -3.94
N ALA A 14 -35.06 -44.83 -5.08
CA ALA A 14 -35.89 -44.67 -6.28
C ALA A 14 -35.23 -43.66 -7.23
N GLU A 15 -34.40 -44.17 -8.12
CA GLU A 15 -34.53 -43.78 -9.52
C GLU A 15 -35.63 -44.69 -10.13
N PRO A 16 -36.38 -44.25 -11.16
CA PRO A 16 -35.83 -44.48 -12.49
C PRO A 16 -36.21 -43.44 -13.56
N GLN A 17 -35.18 -43.12 -14.36
CA GLN A 17 -35.10 -43.24 -15.82
C GLN A 17 -36.10 -42.56 -16.77
N ALA A 18 -35.47 -42.24 -17.91
CA ALA A 18 -36.00 -42.18 -19.27
C ALA A 18 -36.42 -40.75 -19.70
N SER A 19 -36.07 -40.28 -20.89
CA SER A 19 -35.65 -41.01 -22.07
C SER A 19 -35.12 -40.04 -23.12
N GLN A 20 -34.17 -40.55 -23.92
CA GLN A 20 -34.07 -40.36 -25.37
C GLN A 20 -33.63 -38.97 -25.88
N ALA A 21 -32.44 -38.91 -26.49
CA ALA A 21 -32.18 -39.27 -27.90
C ALA A 21 -32.91 -38.32 -28.86
N ALA A 22 -32.38 -37.90 -29.99
CA ALA A 22 -31.10 -38.02 -30.64
C ALA A 22 -31.23 -37.13 -31.88
N ASN A 23 -30.12 -36.52 -32.29
CA ASN A 23 -29.67 -36.50 -33.69
C ASN A 23 -30.59 -35.85 -34.73
N ARG A 24 -30.15 -34.70 -35.30
CA ARG A 24 -30.36 -34.38 -36.71
C ARG A 24 -29.31 -33.37 -37.23
N ARG A 25 -28.27 -33.97 -37.84
CA ARG A 25 -27.48 -33.59 -39.04
C ARG A 25 -27.08 -32.12 -39.32
N PRO A 26 -25.81 -31.90 -39.71
CA PRO A 26 -25.36 -30.65 -40.33
C PRO A 26 -25.68 -30.63 -41.83
N HIS A 27 -26.26 -29.52 -42.33
CA HIS A 27 -26.31 -29.26 -43.77
C HIS A 27 -25.02 -28.56 -44.21
N ARG A 28 -24.16 -29.32 -44.89
CA ARG A 28 -23.20 -28.80 -45.86
C ARG A 28 -23.97 -28.45 -47.13
N SER A 29 -23.82 -27.23 -47.64
CA SER A 29 -23.95 -26.93 -49.06
C SER A 29 -22.71 -26.16 -49.49
N ALA A 30 -22.15 -26.60 -50.62
CA ALA A 30 -20.99 -26.05 -51.28
C ALA A 30 -21.43 -25.50 -52.64
N ASN A 31 -20.65 -24.52 -53.14
CA ASN A 31 -20.50 -24.12 -54.55
C ASN A 31 -21.68 -23.34 -55.17
N ALA A 32 -21.51 -22.32 -56.01
CA ALA A 32 -20.35 -21.63 -56.54
C ALA A 32 -20.80 -20.39 -57.35
N LEU A 33 -19.87 -19.44 -57.50
CA LEU A 33 -19.61 -18.59 -58.68
C LEU A 33 -20.75 -17.74 -59.25
N TRP A 34 -20.73 -16.43 -58.97
CA TRP A 34 -21.01 -15.40 -59.98
C TRP A 34 -19.97 -14.27 -59.89
N THR A 35 -19.46 -13.91 -61.05
CA THR A 35 -18.29 -13.10 -61.35
C THR A 35 -18.60 -11.62 -61.54
N HIS A 36 -17.66 -10.79 -61.09
CA HIS A 36 -17.24 -9.47 -61.60
C HIS A 36 -18.15 -8.26 -61.36
N GLY A 37 -17.77 -7.50 -60.34
CA GLY A 37 -18.06 -6.07 -60.20
C GLY A 37 -16.91 -5.40 -59.47
N THR A 38 -15.97 -4.85 -60.21
CA THR A 38 -14.87 -4.03 -59.71
C THR A 38 -15.46 -2.80 -59.02
N LEU A 39 -15.42 -2.74 -57.69
CA LEU A 39 -15.56 -1.49 -56.96
C LEU A 39 -14.42 -1.37 -55.96
N LEU A 40 -13.55 -0.43 -56.26
CA LEU A 40 -12.42 0.03 -55.47
C LEU A 40 -12.98 0.66 -54.18
N ALA A 41 -13.23 -0.17 -53.15
CA ALA A 41 -13.57 0.34 -51.83
C ALA A 41 -12.28 0.78 -51.15
N VAL A 42 -12.08 2.09 -51.16
CA VAL A 42 -11.08 2.82 -50.37
C VAL A 42 -11.11 2.27 -48.94
N ILE A 43 -10.00 1.66 -48.54
CA ILE A 43 -9.68 1.37 -47.13
C ILE A 43 -9.58 2.73 -46.45
N VAL A 44 -10.69 3.19 -45.87
CA VAL A 44 -10.62 4.23 -44.84
C VAL A 44 -10.12 3.52 -43.60
N LEU A 45 -8.79 3.54 -43.43
CA LEU A 45 -8.16 3.41 -42.12
C LEU A 45 -8.77 4.50 -41.24
N THR A 46 -9.87 4.17 -40.56
CA THR A 46 -10.34 4.97 -39.44
C THR A 46 -9.27 4.85 -38.38
N VAL A 47 -8.46 5.90 -38.33
CA VAL A 47 -7.51 6.27 -37.30
C VAL A 47 -7.94 5.65 -35.97
N SER A 48 -7.26 4.59 -35.56
CA SER A 48 -7.13 4.23 -34.16
C SER A 48 -6.39 5.39 -33.51
N GLY A 49 -7.14 6.42 -33.14
CA GLY A 49 -6.67 7.47 -32.26
C GLY A 49 -6.52 6.83 -30.89
N CYS A 50 -5.44 6.07 -30.70
CA CYS A 50 -4.88 5.96 -29.37
C CYS A 50 -4.53 7.40 -28.99
N ALA A 51 -5.37 8.02 -28.18
CA ALA A 51 -4.98 9.21 -27.45
C ALA A 51 -3.81 8.77 -26.55
N THR A 52 -2.60 8.78 -27.10
CA THR A 52 -1.33 8.62 -26.39
C THR A 52 -0.99 9.94 -25.72
N GLY A 53 -1.92 10.47 -24.94
CA GLY A 53 -1.61 11.42 -23.89
C GLY A 53 -1.45 10.60 -22.63
N GLU A 54 -0.34 10.76 -21.94
CA GLU A 54 -0.21 10.26 -20.58
C GLU A 54 -1.41 10.79 -19.76
N PRO A 55 -2.09 9.94 -18.97
CA PRO A 55 -3.25 10.39 -18.22
C PRO A 55 -2.86 11.59 -17.38
N GLU A 56 -3.52 12.72 -17.58
CA GLU A 56 -3.23 13.93 -16.81
C GLU A 56 -3.49 13.66 -15.32
N MET A 57 -2.50 13.93 -14.47
CA MET A 57 -2.64 13.78 -13.03
C MET A 57 -3.80 14.66 -12.53
N ARG A 58 -4.61 14.08 -11.65
CA ARG A 58 -5.74 14.77 -11.02
C ARG A 58 -5.25 15.94 -10.16
N ASP A 59 -6.08 16.96 -10.00
CA ASP A 59 -5.78 18.03 -9.05
C ASP A 59 -5.75 17.49 -7.62
N PRO A 60 -4.68 17.79 -6.84
CA PRO A 60 -4.57 17.33 -5.47
C PRO A 60 -5.65 17.94 -4.59
N ARG A 61 -6.32 17.07 -3.83
CA ARG A 61 -7.28 17.49 -2.83
C ARG A 61 -6.58 18.00 -1.58
N ARG A 62 -7.24 18.96 -0.92
CA ARG A 62 -6.84 19.39 0.42
C ARG A 62 -7.18 18.31 1.43
N LEU A 63 -6.23 18.03 2.32
CA LEU A 63 -6.45 17.16 3.45
C LEU A 63 -6.88 18.03 4.63
N VAL A 64 -7.80 17.52 5.44
CA VAL A 64 -8.30 18.17 6.64
C VAL A 64 -8.43 17.12 7.72
N VAL A 65 -7.79 17.34 8.86
CA VAL A 65 -7.98 16.51 10.06
C VAL A 65 -9.12 17.05 10.92
N HIS A 66 -9.56 16.30 11.92
CA HIS A 66 -10.77 16.62 12.70
C HIS A 66 -10.73 18.00 13.38
N SER A 67 -9.54 18.46 13.79
CA SER A 67 -9.32 19.81 14.37
C SER A 67 -9.54 20.95 13.37
N GLY A 68 -9.60 20.64 12.08
CA GLY A 68 -9.67 21.61 10.99
C GLY A 68 -8.31 22.08 10.47
N GLU A 69 -7.19 21.59 11.02
CA GLU A 69 -5.85 21.78 10.44
C GLU A 69 -5.82 21.22 9.01
N ARG A 70 -5.12 21.92 8.10
CA ARG A 70 -5.22 21.67 6.66
C ARG A 70 -3.86 21.52 6.03
N LEU A 71 -3.74 20.53 5.16
CA LEU A 71 -2.68 20.46 4.17
C LEU A 71 -3.26 20.72 2.78
N ALA A 72 -2.56 21.52 2.00
CA ALA A 72 -2.91 21.83 0.62
C ALA A 72 -1.73 21.44 -0.29
N PRO A 73 -1.61 20.15 -0.64
CA PRO A 73 -0.51 19.67 -1.47
C PRO A 73 -0.56 20.37 -2.83
N THR A 74 0.61 20.79 -3.33
CA THR A 74 0.70 21.41 -4.65
C THR A 74 0.73 20.33 -5.73
N ARG A 75 0.35 20.70 -6.96
CA ARG A 75 0.46 19.81 -8.12
C ARG A 75 1.91 19.36 -8.33
N GLU A 76 2.85 20.31 -8.30
CA GLU A 76 4.29 20.04 -8.41
C GLU A 76 4.76 19.00 -7.38
N ARG A 77 4.34 19.14 -6.12
CA ARG A 77 4.69 18.17 -5.07
C ARG A 77 4.14 16.77 -5.36
N MET A 78 2.95 16.64 -5.95
CA MET A 78 2.40 15.34 -6.31
C MET A 78 3.08 14.75 -7.55
N GLU A 79 3.52 15.58 -8.50
CA GLU A 79 4.31 15.14 -9.66
C GLU A 79 5.68 14.58 -9.22
N GLU A 80 6.32 15.21 -8.23
CA GLU A 80 7.56 14.67 -7.61
C GLU A 80 7.35 13.28 -7.01
N ILE A 81 6.21 13.07 -6.33
CA ILE A 81 5.89 11.78 -5.71
C ILE A 81 5.50 10.76 -6.79
N GLU A 82 4.69 11.16 -7.77
CA GLU A 82 4.28 10.32 -8.90
C GLU A 82 5.48 9.75 -9.65
N GLY A 83 6.55 10.56 -9.80
CA GLY A 83 7.79 10.20 -10.49
C GLY A 83 8.49 8.93 -9.99
N TRP A 84 8.24 8.49 -8.75
CA TRP A 84 8.74 7.22 -8.22
C TRP A 84 7.64 6.30 -7.68
N PHE A 85 6.46 6.83 -7.36
CA PHE A 85 5.40 6.10 -6.66
C PHE A 85 4.95 4.86 -7.43
N HIS A 86 4.71 5.01 -8.74
CA HIS A 86 4.22 3.94 -9.61
C HIS A 86 5.30 2.91 -9.92
N GLU A 87 6.52 3.36 -10.23
CA GLU A 87 7.65 2.47 -10.48
C GLU A 87 7.93 1.57 -9.28
N GLN A 88 7.90 2.14 -8.06
CA GLN A 88 8.10 1.34 -6.85
C GLN A 88 6.95 0.36 -6.61
N LEU A 89 5.69 0.74 -6.87
CA LEU A 89 4.58 -0.21 -6.75
C LEU A 89 4.71 -1.36 -7.75
N ASP A 90 5.09 -1.06 -8.99
CA ASP A 90 5.27 -2.08 -10.02
C ASP A 90 6.44 -3.01 -9.67
N SER A 91 7.53 -2.46 -9.12
CA SER A 91 8.64 -3.23 -8.59
C SER A 91 8.20 -4.12 -7.43
N ILE A 92 7.40 -3.61 -6.49
CA ILE A 92 6.90 -4.40 -5.35
C ILE A 92 6.06 -5.59 -5.83
N VAL A 93 5.24 -5.39 -6.87
CA VAL A 93 4.36 -6.44 -7.41
C VAL A 93 5.15 -7.46 -8.24
N SER A 94 6.21 -7.04 -8.92
CA SER A 94 6.94 -7.86 -9.89
C SER A 94 8.18 -8.55 -9.32
N ASP A 95 8.70 -8.11 -8.17
CA ASP A 95 9.92 -8.63 -7.56
C ASP A 95 9.62 -9.95 -6.82
N GLU A 96 10.03 -11.06 -7.43
CA GLU A 96 9.87 -12.41 -6.90
C GLU A 96 10.89 -12.76 -5.78
N SER A 97 11.83 -11.85 -5.45
CA SER A 97 12.87 -12.10 -4.44
C SER A 97 12.38 -11.98 -3.00
N PHE A 98 11.15 -11.51 -2.79
CA PHE A 98 10.55 -11.40 -1.46
C PHE A 98 9.05 -11.69 -1.45
N TRP A 99 8.51 -11.86 -0.24
CA TRP A 99 7.08 -12.02 0.01
C TRP A 99 6.63 -11.11 1.13
N VAL A 100 5.59 -10.30 0.88
CA VAL A 100 4.88 -9.58 1.94
C VAL A 100 3.57 -10.30 2.24
N ILE A 101 3.49 -10.89 3.43
CA ILE A 101 2.33 -11.60 3.93
C ILE A 101 1.47 -10.62 4.72
N HIS A 102 0.23 -10.44 4.27
CA HIS A 102 -0.73 -9.54 4.90
C HIS A 102 -1.63 -10.26 5.89
N GLY A 103 -1.94 -9.61 7.01
CA GLY A 103 -2.95 -10.08 7.94
C GLY A 103 -3.84 -8.96 8.48
N PRO A 104 -5.00 -9.31 9.07
CA PRO A 104 -5.86 -8.35 9.73
C PRO A 104 -5.24 -7.88 11.06
N GLN A 105 -5.43 -6.61 11.41
CA GLN A 105 -5.08 -6.06 12.72
C GLN A 105 -6.34 -5.63 13.49
N GLU A 106 -6.39 -5.98 14.78
CA GLU A 106 -7.44 -5.50 15.67
C GLU A 106 -7.15 -4.05 16.10
N GLY A 107 -7.89 -3.12 15.51
CA GLY A 107 -7.75 -1.69 15.83
C GLY A 107 -6.63 -0.99 15.05
N PRO A 108 -6.43 0.32 15.29
CA PRO A 108 -5.40 1.10 14.64
C PRO A 108 -4.02 0.78 15.24
N ALA A 109 -3.04 0.50 14.38
CA ALA A 109 -1.63 0.32 14.73
C ALA A 109 -0.75 0.93 13.64
N TYR A 110 0.41 1.46 13.99
CA TYR A 110 1.37 1.98 13.03
C TYR A 110 2.05 0.85 12.24
N PRO A 111 2.60 1.12 11.04
CA PRO A 111 3.35 0.12 10.28
C PRO A 111 4.48 -0.54 11.09
N TRP A 112 5.25 0.24 11.84
CA TRP A 112 6.35 -0.27 12.68
C TRP A 112 5.90 -1.12 13.88
N GLU A 113 4.64 -1.03 14.30
CA GLU A 113 4.11 -1.84 15.41
C GLU A 113 3.70 -3.25 14.99
N THR A 114 3.57 -3.48 13.68
CA THR A 114 3.01 -4.72 13.13
C THR A 114 3.93 -5.40 12.13
N LEU A 115 5.04 -4.76 11.77
CA LEU A 115 5.99 -5.29 10.83
C LEU A 115 6.89 -6.32 11.53
N GLU A 116 6.98 -7.50 10.94
CA GLU A 116 7.98 -8.51 11.27
C GLU A 116 8.71 -8.89 9.98
N VAL A 117 10.02 -8.68 9.92
CA VAL A 117 10.85 -9.11 8.77
C VAL A 117 11.76 -10.23 9.24
N ASN A 118 11.89 -11.29 8.44
CA ASN A 118 12.80 -12.36 8.77
C ASN A 118 14.27 -11.96 8.59
N GLU A 119 15.17 -12.74 9.19
CA GLU A 119 16.62 -12.45 9.15
C GLU A 119 17.20 -12.45 7.72
N GLN A 120 16.58 -13.20 6.80
CA GLN A 120 17.01 -13.28 5.41
C GLN A 120 16.53 -12.09 4.57
N GLY A 121 15.55 -11.33 5.05
CA GLY A 121 14.94 -10.23 4.31
C GLY A 121 14.21 -10.70 3.04
N ASP A 122 13.74 -11.94 2.99
CA ASP A 122 12.95 -12.46 1.86
C ASP A 122 11.45 -12.55 2.19
N THR A 123 11.07 -12.35 3.46
CA THR A 123 9.69 -12.43 3.91
C THR A 123 9.41 -11.39 4.98
N ALA A 124 8.34 -10.63 4.79
CA ALA A 124 7.81 -9.72 5.80
C ALA A 124 6.34 -10.05 6.10
N HIS A 125 5.97 -10.02 7.37
CA HIS A 125 4.59 -10.06 7.81
C HIS A 125 4.18 -8.65 8.20
N ILE A 126 3.00 -8.22 7.76
CA ILE A 126 2.48 -6.91 8.13
C ILE A 126 0.97 -6.94 8.29
N TYR A 127 0.48 -6.30 9.35
CA TYR A 127 -0.92 -6.36 9.75
C TYR A 127 -1.56 -4.98 9.75
N TYR A 128 -2.76 -4.86 9.21
CA TYR A 128 -3.47 -3.58 9.14
C TYR A 128 -4.98 -3.77 9.26
N GLN A 129 -5.67 -2.71 9.71
CA GLN A 129 -7.09 -2.78 10.05
C GLN A 129 -8.00 -2.86 8.82
N ARG A 130 -7.60 -2.23 7.69
CA ARG A 130 -8.47 -2.03 6.53
C ARG A 130 -7.70 -2.21 5.21
N PRO A 131 -8.31 -2.79 4.16
CA PRO A 131 -7.64 -3.06 2.89
C PRO A 131 -7.01 -1.85 2.20
N GLU A 132 -7.56 -0.65 2.39
CA GLU A 132 -7.02 0.57 1.75
C GLU A 132 -5.61 0.92 2.22
N LEU A 133 -5.17 0.39 3.37
CA LEU A 133 -3.83 0.63 3.91
C LEU A 133 -2.76 -0.22 3.24
N VAL A 134 -3.14 -1.22 2.43
CA VAL A 134 -2.22 -2.21 1.88
C VAL A 134 -1.04 -1.55 1.16
N ARG A 135 -1.25 -0.53 0.34
CA ARG A 135 -0.18 0.08 -0.46
C ARG A 135 0.90 0.72 0.41
N SER A 136 0.48 1.54 1.37
CA SER A 136 1.39 2.23 2.29
C SER A 136 2.10 1.26 3.24
N TYR A 137 1.39 0.24 3.75
CA TYR A 137 1.98 -0.77 4.62
C TYR A 137 2.94 -1.69 3.87
N THR A 138 2.55 -2.20 2.70
CA THR A 138 3.44 -3.00 1.84
C THR A 138 4.70 -2.23 1.48
N ARG A 139 4.59 -0.92 1.19
CA ARG A 139 5.76 -0.08 0.92
C ARG A 139 6.71 -0.01 2.11
N TYR A 140 6.18 0.20 3.32
CA TYR A 140 6.97 0.16 4.54
C TYR A 140 7.69 -1.19 4.70
N ALA A 141 6.96 -2.30 4.59
CA ALA A 141 7.53 -3.65 4.68
C ALA A 141 8.62 -3.91 3.62
N TYR A 142 8.37 -3.50 2.38
CA TYR A 142 9.30 -3.65 1.26
C TYR A 142 10.61 -2.90 1.50
N LEU A 143 10.55 -1.65 1.96
CA LEU A 143 11.75 -0.88 2.25
C LEU A 143 12.58 -1.53 3.37
N HIS A 144 11.95 -2.08 4.40
CA HIS A 144 12.65 -2.84 5.44
C HIS A 144 13.27 -4.15 4.94
N ILE A 145 12.61 -4.85 4.00
CA ILE A 145 13.21 -5.98 3.30
C ILE A 145 14.50 -5.55 2.59
N LEU A 146 14.48 -4.42 1.87
CA LEU A 146 15.67 -3.92 1.17
C LEU A 146 16.79 -3.49 2.12
N VAL A 147 16.46 -3.00 3.33
CA VAL A 147 17.46 -2.77 4.39
C VAL A 147 18.19 -4.07 4.72
N VAL A 148 17.46 -5.14 4.99
CA VAL A 148 18.04 -6.45 5.35
C VAL A 148 18.86 -7.03 4.18
N GLN A 149 18.40 -6.85 2.95
CA GLN A 149 19.09 -7.30 1.74
C GLN A 149 20.29 -6.42 1.34
N GLY A 150 20.47 -5.25 1.98
CA GLY A 150 21.52 -4.28 1.60
C GLY A 150 21.31 -3.66 0.21
N ARG A 151 20.04 -3.42 -0.17
CA ARG A 151 19.60 -2.90 -1.48
C ARG A 151 18.73 -1.64 -1.34
N LEU A 152 18.81 -0.95 -0.21
CA LEU A 152 17.97 0.23 0.07
C LEU A 152 18.27 1.38 -0.90
N ASP A 153 19.51 1.48 -1.37
CA ASP A 153 20.02 2.48 -2.31
C ASP A 153 19.23 2.55 -3.62
N LEU A 154 18.57 1.46 -4.01
CA LEU A 154 17.71 1.42 -5.19
C LEU A 154 16.55 2.42 -5.13
N TRP A 155 16.04 2.70 -3.92
CA TRP A 155 14.87 3.56 -3.73
C TRP A 155 15.11 4.75 -2.81
N LEU A 156 16.05 4.64 -1.89
CA LEU A 156 16.42 5.67 -0.93
C LEU A 156 17.95 5.78 -0.88
N PRO A 157 18.60 6.25 -1.97
CA PRO A 157 20.06 6.41 -2.03
C PRO A 157 20.58 7.37 -0.94
N GLU A 158 19.78 8.34 -0.51
CA GLU A 158 20.13 9.26 0.57
C GLU A 158 20.23 8.59 1.95
N ALA A 159 19.66 7.40 2.11
CA ALA A 159 19.70 6.62 3.36
C ALA A 159 20.81 5.57 3.38
N GLU A 160 21.57 5.43 2.27
CA GLU A 160 22.64 4.44 2.17
C GLU A 160 23.74 4.70 3.22
N GLY A 161 24.06 3.66 4.01
CA GLY A 161 25.09 3.75 5.06
C GLY A 161 24.71 4.63 6.26
N GLY A 162 23.45 5.10 6.33
CA GLY A 162 22.95 5.84 7.48
C GLY A 162 22.87 4.99 8.75
N THR A 163 22.77 5.67 9.89
CA THR A 163 22.40 5.05 11.16
C THR A 163 21.01 4.42 11.10
N PRO A 164 20.67 3.47 11.98
CA PRO A 164 19.33 2.87 12.01
C PRO A 164 18.19 3.90 12.06
N TYR A 165 18.40 5.02 12.77
CA TYR A 165 17.45 6.12 12.83
C TYR A 165 17.33 6.88 11.50
N GLU A 166 18.45 7.20 10.85
CA GLU A 166 18.43 7.93 9.56
C GLU A 166 17.74 7.10 8.46
N ILE A 167 17.98 5.78 8.47
CA ILE A 167 17.28 4.83 7.60
C ILE A 167 15.78 4.84 7.89
N GLU A 168 15.38 4.67 9.15
CA GLU A 168 13.96 4.67 9.52
C GLU A 168 13.27 5.99 9.15
N ARG A 169 13.94 7.12 9.42
CA ARG A 169 13.45 8.46 9.06
C ARG A 169 13.22 8.58 7.56
N ALA A 170 14.14 8.09 6.73
CA ALA A 170 13.98 8.11 5.27
C ALA A 170 12.83 7.21 4.82
N ILE A 171 12.70 6.01 5.37
CA ILE A 171 11.60 5.09 5.09
C ILE A 171 10.26 5.72 5.44
N LEU A 172 10.12 6.27 6.66
CA LEU A 172 8.89 6.90 7.11
C LEU A 172 8.58 8.18 6.33
N SER A 173 9.60 8.93 5.92
CA SER A 173 9.46 10.06 5.01
C SER A 173 8.84 9.63 3.67
N GLN A 174 9.32 8.53 3.08
CA GLN A 174 8.82 7.98 1.82
C GLN A 174 7.39 7.43 1.96
N VAL A 175 7.10 6.76 3.08
CA VAL A 175 5.75 6.27 3.39
C VAL A 175 4.76 7.42 3.58
N ALA A 176 5.18 8.51 4.23
CA ALA A 176 4.38 9.72 4.36
C ALA A 176 4.03 10.30 2.98
N ASP A 177 5.00 10.38 2.07
CA ASP A 177 4.75 10.88 0.71
C ASP A 177 3.77 10.00 -0.06
N ALA A 178 3.96 8.69 0.00
CA ALA A 178 3.04 7.75 -0.61
C ALA A 178 1.61 7.93 -0.06
N TRP A 179 1.47 8.10 1.25
CA TRP A 179 0.15 8.34 1.86
C TRP A 179 -0.44 9.69 1.46
N LEU A 180 0.37 10.76 1.41
CA LEU A 180 -0.06 12.08 0.95
C LEU A 180 -0.61 12.03 -0.48
N TYR A 181 0.09 11.32 -1.37
CA TYR A 181 -0.32 11.10 -2.75
C TYR A 181 -1.64 10.31 -2.82
N GLU A 182 -1.74 9.20 -2.08
CA GLU A 182 -2.96 8.40 -1.99
C GLU A 182 -4.17 9.20 -1.50
N ARG A 183 -3.98 10.01 -0.45
CA ARG A 183 -5.03 10.84 0.14
C ARG A 183 -5.48 11.97 -0.78
N SER A 184 -4.54 12.61 -1.48
CA SER A 184 -4.83 13.80 -2.28
C SER A 184 -5.28 13.50 -3.71
N ILE A 185 -4.74 12.46 -4.35
CA ILE A 185 -4.99 12.10 -5.76
C ILE A 185 -6.07 11.02 -5.88
N TYR A 186 -6.02 9.99 -5.04
CA TYR A 186 -6.93 8.84 -5.10
C TYR A 186 -8.12 8.92 -4.16
N ASP A 187 -8.20 9.98 -3.33
CA ASP A 187 -9.26 10.14 -2.33
C ASP A 187 -9.32 8.96 -1.34
N THR A 188 -8.15 8.38 -1.03
CA THR A 188 -8.05 7.30 -0.04
C THR A 188 -8.65 7.77 1.29
N ARG A 189 -9.39 6.90 1.96
CA ARG A 189 -10.06 7.25 3.22
C ARG A 189 -9.03 7.66 4.28
N PRO A 190 -9.32 8.69 5.11
CA PRO A 190 -8.43 9.08 6.20
C PRO A 190 -8.09 7.91 7.11
N TYR A 191 -6.85 7.91 7.59
CA TYR A 191 -6.37 7.00 8.61
C TYR A 191 -5.43 7.77 9.52
N ASP A 192 -5.93 8.08 10.71
CA ASP A 192 -5.32 8.90 11.73
C ASP A 192 -3.81 8.73 11.88
N LEU A 193 -3.33 7.49 11.94
CA LEU A 193 -1.93 7.19 12.22
C LEU A 193 -0.99 7.58 11.06
N LEU A 194 -1.43 7.38 9.81
CA LEU A 194 -0.66 7.82 8.64
C LEU A 194 -0.87 9.31 8.35
N ASP A 195 -2.06 9.86 8.65
CA ASP A 195 -2.28 11.31 8.59
C ASP A 195 -1.37 12.04 9.61
N GLU A 196 -1.16 11.50 10.81
CA GLU A 196 -0.20 12.03 11.79
C GLU A 196 1.23 12.07 11.26
N LEU A 197 1.65 11.01 10.59
CA LEU A 197 2.97 10.93 9.97
C LEU A 197 3.13 11.98 8.86
N VAL A 198 2.12 12.10 7.98
CA VAL A 198 2.09 13.08 6.89
C VAL A 198 2.16 14.51 7.42
N TYR A 199 1.28 14.88 8.36
CA TYR A 199 1.29 16.24 8.90
C TYR A 199 2.59 16.54 9.65
N SER A 200 3.16 15.55 10.34
CA SER A 200 4.45 15.74 11.02
C SER A 200 5.56 16.00 10.01
N LYS A 201 5.60 15.26 8.88
CA LYS A 201 6.56 15.54 7.81
C LYS A 201 6.35 16.91 7.18
N GLU A 202 5.14 17.23 6.77
CA GLU A 202 4.83 18.48 6.05
C GLU A 202 4.99 19.74 6.91
N ASN A 203 5.16 19.60 8.23
CA ASN A 203 5.41 20.70 9.16
C ASN A 203 6.79 20.62 9.83
N ASP A 204 7.75 19.89 9.24
CA ASP A 204 9.13 19.74 9.73
C ASP A 204 9.25 19.13 11.14
N TYR A 205 8.26 18.35 11.56
CA TYR A 205 8.20 17.64 12.84
C TYR A 205 8.47 16.14 12.74
N LEU A 206 8.90 15.62 11.58
CA LEU A 206 9.11 14.18 11.40
C LEU A 206 10.11 13.61 12.43
N ASP A 207 11.23 14.30 12.65
CA ASP A 207 12.24 13.89 13.62
C ASP A 207 11.67 13.86 15.05
N ALA A 208 11.00 14.95 15.46
CA ALA A 208 10.36 15.06 16.76
C ALA A 208 9.30 13.97 16.97
N TYR A 209 8.55 13.64 15.91
CA TYR A 209 7.50 12.64 15.91
C TYR A 209 8.07 11.24 16.15
N VAL A 210 9.05 10.81 15.35
CA VAL A 210 9.65 9.45 15.45
C VAL A 210 10.35 9.27 16.81
N LEU A 211 11.15 10.25 17.23
CA LEU A 211 11.92 10.19 18.48
C LEU A 211 11.04 10.29 19.73
N THR A 212 9.82 10.84 19.61
CA THR A 212 8.82 10.82 20.67
C THR A 212 8.03 9.50 20.68
N ALA A 213 7.70 8.98 19.50
CA ALA A 213 6.95 7.73 19.34
C ALA A 213 7.73 6.50 19.81
N ARG A 214 9.04 6.46 19.54
CA ARG A 214 9.91 5.28 19.73
C ARG A 214 11.16 5.63 20.56
N PRO A 215 10.99 6.08 21.82
CA PRO A 215 12.09 6.62 22.60
C PRO A 215 13.17 5.59 22.96
N ASP A 216 12.78 4.32 23.10
CA ASP A 216 13.67 3.23 23.51
C ASP A 216 14.45 2.60 22.35
N GLU A 217 13.98 2.79 21.12
CA GLU A 217 14.61 2.21 19.93
C GLU A 217 15.76 3.07 19.39
N PHE A 218 15.59 4.40 19.47
CA PHE A 218 16.53 5.37 18.93
C PHE A 218 17.15 6.22 20.04
N VAL A 219 17.60 5.59 21.14
CA VAL A 219 18.08 6.29 22.35
C VAL A 219 19.19 7.30 22.04
N ASP A 220 20.19 6.91 21.26
CA ASP A 220 21.32 7.79 20.92
C ASP A 220 20.89 8.95 20.03
N ALA A 221 20.12 8.68 18.97
CA ALA A 221 19.61 9.72 18.09
C ALA A 221 18.70 10.70 18.84
N ARG A 222 17.84 10.18 19.73
CA ARG A 222 16.97 10.99 20.59
C ARG A 222 17.76 11.91 21.50
N ARG A 223 18.82 11.37 22.14
CA ARG A 223 19.68 12.16 23.02
C ARG A 223 20.36 13.29 22.25
N THR A 224 21.01 12.97 21.12
CA THR A 224 21.66 13.97 20.26
C THR A 224 20.67 15.04 19.80
N TRP A 225 19.50 14.63 19.31
CA TRP A 225 18.48 15.56 18.84
C TRP A 225 17.98 16.50 19.94
N MET A 226 17.81 16.02 21.17
CA MET A 226 17.43 16.86 22.32
C MET A 226 18.53 17.84 22.75
N GLU A 227 19.80 17.46 22.62
CA GLU A 227 20.93 18.34 22.89
C GLU A 227 21.00 19.47 21.84
N GLU A 228 20.71 19.15 20.58
CA GLU A 228 20.73 20.11 19.47
C GLU A 228 19.45 20.98 19.40
N ASN A 229 18.32 20.48 19.90
CA ASN A 229 17.00 21.10 19.76
C ASN A 229 16.25 21.15 21.10
N PRO A 230 16.71 21.94 22.08
CA PRO A 230 16.22 21.89 23.47
C PRO A 230 14.71 22.19 23.60
N ASP A 231 14.16 23.06 22.75
CA ASP A 231 12.75 23.46 22.79
C ASP A 231 11.87 22.73 21.76
N ALA A 232 12.47 21.99 20.81
CA ALA A 232 11.72 21.43 19.68
C ALA A 232 10.71 20.36 20.10
N ARG A 233 11.02 19.61 21.18
CA ARG A 233 10.09 18.62 21.72
C ARG A 233 8.81 19.25 22.24
N ASP A 234 8.93 20.31 23.03
CA ASP A 234 7.76 20.95 23.63
C ASP A 234 6.94 21.71 22.56
N ALA A 235 7.63 22.33 21.58
CA ALA A 235 6.99 22.90 20.41
C ALA A 235 6.20 21.86 19.60
N PHE A 236 6.82 20.70 19.34
CA PHE A 236 6.17 19.57 18.68
C PHE A 236 4.95 19.08 19.45
N ILE A 237 5.06 18.82 20.75
CA ILE A 237 3.94 18.34 21.58
C ILE A 237 2.79 19.36 21.56
N ALA A 238 3.09 20.65 21.70
CA ALA A 238 2.09 21.71 21.65
C ALA A 238 1.39 21.79 20.29
N TRP A 239 2.16 21.72 19.20
CA TRP A 239 1.62 21.66 17.84
C TRP A 239 0.76 20.42 17.62
N PHE A 240 1.24 19.24 18.02
CA PHE A 240 0.56 17.96 17.81
C PHE A 240 -0.79 17.93 18.53
N ARG A 241 -0.84 18.38 19.79
CA ARG A 241 -2.10 18.51 20.55
C ARG A 241 -3.08 19.46 19.90
N LYS A 242 -2.60 20.56 19.32
CA LYS A 242 -3.45 21.51 18.58
C LYS A 242 -3.98 20.87 17.29
N ALA A 243 -3.15 20.15 16.55
CA ALA A 243 -3.49 19.58 15.25
C ALA A 243 -4.38 18.32 15.37
N PHE A 244 -4.17 17.49 16.39
CA PHE A 244 -4.83 16.19 16.52
C PHE A 244 -5.67 16.03 17.79
N GLU A 245 -5.79 17.08 18.61
CA GLU A 245 -6.61 17.09 19.84
C GLU A 245 -6.31 15.92 20.80
N ARG A 246 -5.09 15.37 20.71
CA ARG A 246 -4.60 14.26 21.53
C ARG A 246 -3.09 14.33 21.70
N ASP A 247 -2.55 13.54 22.62
CA ASP A 247 -1.11 13.39 22.79
C ASP A 247 -0.46 12.64 21.61
N PRO A 248 0.82 12.94 21.29
CA PRO A 248 1.57 12.19 20.30
C PRO A 248 1.79 10.73 20.75
N PRO A 249 2.02 9.81 19.79
CA PRO A 249 2.45 8.45 20.12
C PRO A 249 3.67 8.45 21.05
N GLY A 250 3.79 7.44 21.91
CA GLY A 250 4.81 7.37 22.97
C GLY A 250 4.52 8.24 24.21
N VAL A 251 3.57 9.18 24.14
CA VAL A 251 3.06 9.95 25.30
C VAL A 251 1.61 9.59 25.66
N ARG A 252 0.87 8.98 24.72
CA ARG A 252 -0.49 8.46 24.95
C ARG A 252 -0.49 7.44 26.09
N GLY A 253 -1.31 7.69 27.12
CA GLY A 253 -1.47 6.78 28.27
C GLY A 253 -0.41 6.94 29.37
N GLY A 254 0.46 7.94 29.29
CA GLY A 254 1.40 8.30 30.36
C GLY A 254 0.82 9.35 31.30
N SER A 255 0.19 8.91 32.39
CA SER A 255 0.01 9.64 33.65
C SER A 255 0.44 8.76 34.81
#